data_AF-A0A3C1EP01-F1
#
_entry.id   AF-A0A3C1EP01-F1
#
_cell.length_a   1.000
_cell.length_b   1.000
_cell.length_c   1.000
_cell.angle_alpha   90.00
_cell.angle_beta   90.00
_cell.angle_gamma   90.00
#
_symmetry.space_group_name_H-M   'P 1'
#
loop_
_entity.id
_entity.type
_entity.pdbx_description
1 polymer ?
#
loop_
_entity_poly.entity_id
_entity_poly.type
_entity_poly.pdbx_seq_one_letter_code
_entity_poly.pdbx_strand_id
1 'polypeptide(L)'
;MAQDSARHKEIIDFIGKTKSEMPWPQIQNRLQARGFSADEIMAAVEEVFPGQKRPSQRRSLRAGLIGAAIGLIAWLLLAVLYHGSH
;
A
#
# COMPACT_ATOMS: atom_id res chain seq x y z
N MET A 1 20.76 -1.95 17.81
CA MET A 1 21.41 -1.12 16.79
C MET A 1 21.83 -1.89 15.53
N ALA A 2 22.18 -3.19 15.58
CA ALA A 2 22.56 -3.95 14.37
C ALA A 2 21.37 -4.41 13.49
N GLN A 3 20.18 -4.58 14.07
CA GLN A 3 19.00 -5.10 13.38
C GLN A 3 18.40 -4.09 12.38
N ASP A 4 18.37 -2.80 12.73
CA ASP A 4 17.93 -1.72 11.85
C ASP A 4 18.81 -1.62 10.60
N SER A 5 20.13 -1.77 10.75
CA SER A 5 21.07 -1.72 9.62
C SER A 5 20.88 -2.87 8.65
N ALA A 6 20.57 -4.08 9.15
CA ALA A 6 20.31 -5.25 8.30
C ALA A 6 19.00 -5.09 7.52
N ARG A 7 17.93 -4.62 8.17
CA ARG A 7 16.62 -4.35 7.53
C ARG A 7 16.73 -3.26 6.47
N HIS A 8 17.43 -2.17 6.77
CA HIS A 8 17.64 -1.06 5.83
C HIS A 8 18.37 -1.53 4.56
N LYS A 9 19.42 -2.35 4.73
CA LYS A 9 20.18 -2.91 3.59
C LYS A 9 19.33 -3.85 2.73
N GLU A 10 18.42 -4.61 3.33
CA GLU A 10 17.49 -5.48 2.59
C GLU A 10 16.54 -4.66 1.71
N ILE A 11 16.03 -3.53 2.23
CA ILE A 11 15.18 -2.62 1.45
C ILE A 11 15.97 -2.06 0.26
N ILE A 12 17.20 -1.57 0.49
CA ILE A 12 18.06 -1.03 -0.56
C ILE A 12 18.34 -2.08 -1.65
N ASP A 13 18.72 -3.31 -1.27
CA ASP A 13 19.01 -4.38 -2.22
C ASP A 13 17.77 -4.79 -3.02
N PHE A 14 16.61 -4.87 -2.36
CA PHE A 14 15.34 -5.16 -3.03
C PHE A 14 14.97 -4.08 -4.04
N ILE A 15 15.06 -2.80 -3.66
CA ILE A 15 14.79 -1.66 -4.55
C ILE A 15 15.79 -1.65 -5.70
N GLY A 16 17.07 -1.87 -5.42
CA GLY A 16 18.14 -1.90 -6.42
C GLY A 16 17.92 -2.98 -7.50
N LYS A 17 17.39 -4.15 -7.12
CA LYS A 17 17.04 -5.23 -8.04
C LYS A 17 15.75 -4.99 -8.80
N THR A 18 14.71 -4.50 -8.12
CA THR A 18 13.36 -4.40 -8.69
C THR A 18 13.08 -3.10 -9.44
N LYS A 19 13.88 -2.05 -9.23
CA LYS A 19 13.68 -0.73 -9.90
C LYS A 19 13.62 -0.78 -11.42
N SER A 20 14.29 -1.75 -12.04
CA SER A 20 14.32 -1.91 -13.50
C SER A 20 13.10 -2.63 -14.05
N GLU A 21 12.43 -3.43 -13.22
CA GLU A 21 11.33 -4.31 -13.63
C GLU A 21 9.97 -3.82 -13.13
N MET A 22 9.95 -2.98 -12.10
CA MET A 22 8.73 -2.69 -11.33
C MET A 22 8.59 -1.20 -10.99
N PRO A 23 7.41 -0.60 -11.19
CA PRO A 23 7.19 0.79 -10.84
C PRO A 23 7.16 0.96 -9.31
N TRP A 24 7.63 2.12 -8.85
CA TRP A 24 7.79 2.46 -7.43
C TRP A 24 6.58 2.12 -6.52
N PRO A 25 5.32 2.40 -6.91
CA PRO A 25 4.15 2.06 -6.07
C PRO A 25 4.02 0.55 -5.80
N GLN A 26 4.42 -0.30 -6.74
CA GLN A 26 4.36 -1.76 -6.55
C GLN A 26 5.50 -2.25 -5.64
N ILE A 27 6.69 -1.65 -5.75
CA ILE A 27 7.82 -1.92 -4.87
C ILE A 27 7.45 -1.58 -3.43
N GLN A 28 6.88 -0.39 -3.21
CA GLN A 28 6.40 0.05 -1.90
C GLN A 28 5.35 -0.92 -1.31
N ASN A 29 4.36 -1.34 -2.11
CA ASN A 29 3.35 -2.30 -1.66
C ASN A 29 3.96 -3.64 -1.24
N ARG A 30 4.98 -4.13 -1.98
CA ARG A 30 5.67 -5.38 -1.63
C ARG A 30 6.48 -5.27 -0.35
N LEU A 31 7.16 -4.15 -0.14
CA LEU A 31 7.92 -3.90 1.10
C LEU A 31 6.97 -3.77 2.30
N GLN A 32 5.85 -3.06 2.16
CA GLN A 32 4.82 -2.99 3.20
C GLN A 32 4.22 -4.38 3.50
N ALA A 33 3.96 -5.19 2.47
CA ALA A 33 3.47 -6.56 2.63
C ALA A 33 4.47 -7.49 3.34
N ARG A 34 5.77 -7.20 3.26
CA ARG A 34 6.83 -7.90 4.02
C ARG A 34 6.95 -7.43 5.48
N GLY A 35 6.16 -6.45 5.89
CA GLY A 35 6.16 -5.91 7.25
C GLY A 35 7.21 -4.82 7.48
N PHE A 36 7.72 -4.18 6.42
CA PHE A 36 8.51 -2.96 6.56
C PHE A 36 7.58 -1.76 6.78
N SER A 37 7.94 -0.91 7.72
CA SER A 37 7.23 0.34 7.99
C SER A 37 7.44 1.35 6.86
N ALA A 38 6.49 2.27 6.71
CA ALA A 38 6.59 3.33 5.69
C ALA A 38 7.86 4.19 5.90
N ASP A 39 8.25 4.43 7.15
CA ASP A 39 9.43 5.22 7.50
C ASP A 39 10.74 4.52 7.12
N GLU A 40 10.87 3.21 7.40
CA GLU A 40 12.04 2.41 6.96
C GLU A 40 12.19 2.40 5.43
N ILE A 41 11.07 2.25 4.71
CA ILE A 41 11.06 2.26 3.25
C ILE A 41 11.47 3.65 2.74
N MET A 42 10.93 4.72 3.33
CA MET A 42 11.24 6.10 2.91
C MET A 42 12.73 6.43 3.09
N ALA A 43 13.32 6.06 4.24
CA ALA A 43 14.73 6.30 4.52
C ALA A 43 15.63 5.62 3.48
N ALA A 44 15.34 4.36 3.13
CA ALA A 44 16.11 3.62 2.13
C ALA A 44 15.91 4.16 0.70
N VAL A 45 14.73 4.70 0.40
CA VAL A 45 14.42 5.26 -0.93
C VAL A 45 15.11 6.57 -1.18
N GLU A 46 15.19 7.44 -0.18
CA GLU A 46 15.90 8.70 -0.29
C GLU A 46 17.38 8.47 -0.64
N GLU A 47 17.96 7.37 -0.14
CA GLU A 47 19.32 6.95 -0.43
C GLU A 47 19.48 6.38 -1.86
N VAL A 48 18.52 5.59 -2.34
CA VAL A 48 18.59 4.96 -3.69
C VAL A 48 18.11 5.89 -4.81
N PHE A 49 17.16 6.78 -4.52
CA PHE A 49 16.55 7.73 -5.44
C PHE A 49 16.54 9.14 -4.83
N PRO A 50 17.69 9.83 -4.84
CA PRO A 50 17.74 11.21 -4.36
C PRO A 50 16.78 12.07 -5.20
N GLY A 51 15.74 12.60 -4.56
CA GLY A 51 14.76 13.51 -5.20
C GLY A 51 13.44 12.90 -5.65
N GLN A 52 13.12 11.64 -5.32
CA GLN A 52 11.78 11.09 -5.55
C GLN A 52 10.78 11.79 -4.60
N LYS A 53 10.13 12.85 -5.09
CA LYS A 53 9.15 13.62 -4.31
C LYS A 53 8.01 12.71 -3.85
N ARG A 54 7.70 12.81 -2.55
CA ARG A 54 6.55 12.20 -1.86
C ARG A 54 5.39 11.99 -2.84
N PRO A 55 4.93 10.75 -3.13
CA PRO A 55 3.61 10.61 -3.70
C PRO A 55 2.67 11.17 -2.64
N SER A 56 2.18 12.39 -2.88
CA SER A 56 1.15 12.98 -2.04
C SER A 56 0.10 11.90 -1.89
N GLN A 57 -0.23 11.61 -0.64
CA GLN A 57 -1.26 10.71 -0.17
C GLN A 57 -2.64 11.20 -0.66
N ARG A 58 -2.81 11.41 -1.96
CA ARG A 58 -4.10 11.40 -2.62
C ARG A 58 -4.49 9.93 -2.63
N ARG A 59 -5.07 9.53 -1.50
CA ARG A 59 -6.11 8.51 -1.41
C ARG A 59 -6.73 8.37 -2.78
N SER A 60 -6.44 7.25 -3.43
CA SER A 60 -7.09 6.89 -4.67
C SER A 60 -8.59 6.93 -4.41
N LEU A 61 -9.24 7.98 -4.88
CA LEU A 61 -10.71 8.12 -4.94
C LEU A 61 -11.36 6.98 -5.76
N ARG A 62 -10.54 6.13 -6.38
CA ARG A 62 -10.93 4.91 -7.10
C ARG A 62 -11.21 3.71 -6.19
N ALA A 63 -10.61 3.63 -4.99
CA ALA A 63 -10.90 2.56 -4.04
C ALA A 63 -12.25 2.74 -3.30
N GLY A 64 -12.79 3.97 -3.27
CA GLY A 64 -14.08 4.27 -2.64
C GLY A 64 -15.29 3.76 -3.44
N LEU A 65 -15.18 3.65 -4.76
CA LEU A 65 -16.31 3.26 -5.62
C LEU A 65 -16.66 1.77 -5.50
N ILE A 66 -15.66 0.89 -5.35
CA ILE A 66 -15.90 -0.54 -5.17
C ILE A 66 -16.46 -0.84 -3.77
N GLY A 67 -15.93 -0.17 -2.73
CA GLY A 67 -16.44 -0.31 -1.37
C GLY A 67 -17.89 0.18 -1.21
N ALA A 68 -18.24 1.29 -1.87
CA ALA A 68 -19.62 1.81 -1.85
C ALA A 68 -20.62 0.85 -2.51
N ALA A 69 -20.25 0.21 -3.63
CA ALA A 69 -21.12 -0.75 -4.31
C ALA A 69 -21.43 -1.98 -3.45
N ILE A 70 -20.42 -2.55 -2.77
CA ILE A 70 -20.60 -3.70 -1.88
C ILE A 70 -21.49 -3.33 -0.69
N GLY A 71 -21.27 -2.15 -0.09
CA GLY A 71 -22.10 -1.66 1.02
C GLY A 71 -23.57 -1.48 0.63
N LEU A 72 -23.84 -0.94 -0.56
CA LEU A 72 -25.21 -0.76 -1.08
C LEU A 72 -25.91 -2.10 -1.34
N ILE A 73 -25.20 -3.07 -1.93
CA ILE A 73 -25.75 -4.41 -2.19
C ILE A 73 -26.08 -5.12 -0.86
N ALA A 74 -25.16 -5.09 0.11
CA ALA A 74 -25.39 -5.70 1.42
C ALA A 74 -26.57 -5.05 2.17
N TRP A 75 -26.70 -3.71 2.08
CA TRP A 75 -27.81 -2.99 2.71
C TRP A 75 -29.17 -3.31 2.04
N LEU A 76 -29.22 -3.40 0.71
CA LEU A 76 -30.43 -3.79 -0.02
C LEU A 76 -30.85 -5.23 0.30
N LEU A 77 -29.92 -6.18 0.39
CA LEU A 77 -30.23 -7.55 0.77
C LEU A 77 -30.81 -7.63 2.19
N LEU A 78 -30.25 -6.87 3.13
CA LEU A 78 -30.77 -6.81 4.50
C LEU A 78 -32.18 -6.21 4.53
N ALA A 79 -32.44 -5.15 3.76
CA ALA A 79 -33.75 -4.52 3.68
C ALA A 79 -34.82 -5.45 3.08
N VAL A 80 -34.47 -6.22 2.04
CA VAL A 80 -35.38 -7.20 1.42
C VAL A 80 -35.68 -8.36 2.37
N LEU A 81 -34.68 -8.89 3.06
CA LEU A 81 -34.88 -9.94 4.07
C LEU A 81 -35.72 -9.47 5.25
N TYR A 82 -35.49 -8.23 5.71
CA TYR A 82 -36.25 -7.63 6.79
C TYR A 82 -37.72 -7.39 6.40
N HIS A 83 -37.98 -6.96 5.16
CA HIS A 83 -39.34 -6.76 4.68
C HIS A 83 -40.08 -8.08 4.40
N GLY A 84 -39.40 -9.13 3.97
CA GLY A 84 -39.99 -10.46 3.76
C GLY A 84 -40.28 -11.24 5.04
N SER A 85 -39.85 -10.73 6.20
CA SER A 85 -40.06 -11.36 7.51
C SER A 85 -41.18 -10.71 8.33
N HIS A 86 -41.97 -9.82 7.71
CA HIS A 86 -43.07 -9.09 8.35
C HIS A 86 -44.39 -9.29 7.61
#